data_AF-A0A1Q2LGT9-F1
#
_entry.id   AF-A0A1Q2LGT9-F1
#
_cell.length_a   1.000
_cell.length_b   1.000
_cell.length_c   1.000
_cell.angle_alpha   90.00
_cell.angle_beta   90.00
_cell.angle_gamma   90.00
#
_symmetry.space_group_name_H-M   'P 1'
#
loop_
_entity.id
_entity.type
_entity.pdbx_description
1 polymer ?
#
loop_
_entity_poly.entity_id
_entity_poly.type
_entity_poly.pdbx_seq_one_letter_code
_entity_poly.pdbx_strand_id
1 'polypeptide(L)'
;MEYKDFFEKVNGFLKQAEKHKRRGNNDFNPYLQMLSESDEVNLHSSLIYGFLDPKNNHYQGDVFLETFLECVGLKEWFGDTSNAEVHKERKRIDIYITNGNRHIIIENKIWAGDQDRQIERYIEKIAKDQSQESSELESSDIDSNDDMESSKSKTKQANNAYDNIAVLYLTPDGLEPSGYSLGKWEIQGDSLVNGDNKVKFKAISYKNEILKWIENSQAKVGCITNLNAALLFYKDVVQIITNKKENTMNIAKFLTDNKDNNMQENMEIVFEILENQNEIIESYCEAIIEKHREQIESKGFEIIKTSDNKRRDEWDCNSYRYPYMIKPQDLQQRYFFAFCIEYTKNNENNGYGVRLFGKGSTNNGKIKEYLGIKLTRWWWLEVDGVSMGASMKEVESSLQAFLDSTEIKTLNNKLKEPNEKIKSYQAFCDTQNEIKTAIESNYKDYVVKIHEDKNTTDIWHKDFNSEKLGFNISVWYDSEKHKVCFGVYLKHKTDTSAMIATLKEVLDVCDSAFCTESKYIYINLEQCDEIDPANLTKERFINFFESVRKQTDEFNQKIKDDLAKQDSKLRKFA
;
A
#
# COMPACT_ATOMS: atom_id res chain seq x y z
N MET A 1 43.82 -6.57 8.71
CA MET A 1 43.34 -7.84 8.10
C MET A 1 43.58 -7.84 6.59
N GLU A 2 44.11 -8.91 5.96
CA GLU A 2 44.03 -9.01 4.48
C GLU A 2 42.55 -9.21 4.09
N TYR A 3 42.06 -8.53 3.05
CA TYR A 3 40.68 -8.62 2.56
C TYR A 3 40.11 -10.05 2.52
N LYS A 4 40.96 -11.02 2.19
CA LYS A 4 40.65 -12.45 2.18
C LYS A 4 40.12 -12.96 3.53
N ASP A 5 40.77 -12.62 4.64
CA ASP A 5 40.37 -13.08 5.98
C ASP A 5 39.02 -12.46 6.39
N PHE A 6 38.78 -11.19 6.06
CA PHE A 6 37.46 -10.55 6.27
C PHE A 6 36.35 -11.28 5.51
N PHE A 7 36.53 -11.55 4.22
CA PHE A 7 35.53 -12.27 3.42
C PHE A 7 35.35 -13.73 3.88
N GLU A 8 36.40 -14.41 4.33
CA GLU A 8 36.31 -15.75 4.92
C GLU A 8 35.47 -15.76 6.21
N LYS A 9 35.67 -14.76 7.08
CA LYS A 9 34.86 -14.57 8.30
C LYS A 9 33.39 -14.29 7.98
N VAL A 10 33.10 -13.37 7.07
CA VAL A 10 31.72 -13.09 6.61
C VAL A 10 31.05 -14.34 6.04
N ASN A 11 31.75 -15.10 5.20
CA ASN A 11 31.23 -16.35 4.64
C ASN A 11 30.98 -17.41 5.73
N GLY A 12 31.87 -17.51 6.73
CA GLY A 12 31.69 -18.37 7.91
C GLY A 12 30.43 -18.01 8.70
N PHE A 13 30.24 -16.72 8.95
CA PHE A 13 29.06 -16.18 9.62
C PHE A 13 27.77 -16.49 8.85
N LEU A 14 27.73 -16.26 7.54
CA LEU A 14 26.55 -16.54 6.71
C LEU A 14 26.16 -18.03 6.74
N LYS A 15 27.15 -18.94 6.66
CA LYS A 15 26.91 -20.39 6.80
C LYS A 15 26.38 -20.76 8.18
N GLN A 16 26.86 -20.08 9.24
CA GLN A 16 26.36 -20.30 10.58
C GLN A 16 24.92 -19.78 10.72
N ALA A 17 24.62 -18.58 10.20
CA ALA A 17 23.28 -18.02 10.17
C ALA A 17 22.29 -18.99 9.48
N GLU A 18 22.65 -19.58 8.34
CA GLU A 18 21.83 -20.61 7.67
C GLU A 18 21.59 -21.85 8.55
N LYS A 19 22.63 -22.34 9.25
CA LYS A 19 22.47 -23.47 10.19
C LYS A 19 21.50 -23.14 11.33
N HIS A 20 21.56 -21.93 11.87
CA HIS A 20 20.65 -21.49 12.93
C HIS A 20 19.21 -21.34 12.41
N LYS A 21 19.01 -20.82 11.20
CA LYS A 21 17.70 -20.79 10.54
C LYS A 21 17.09 -22.19 10.44
N ARG A 22 17.87 -23.18 10.00
CA ARG A 22 17.42 -24.58 9.91
C ARG A 22 17.14 -25.23 11.27
N ARG A 23 17.70 -24.71 12.36
CA ARG A 23 17.51 -25.21 13.73
C ARG A 23 16.37 -24.53 14.49
N GLY A 24 15.57 -23.71 13.82
CA GLY A 24 14.39 -23.06 14.39
C GLY A 24 14.54 -21.57 14.70
N ASN A 25 15.73 -20.98 14.53
CA ASN A 25 15.92 -19.53 14.62
C ASN A 25 15.68 -18.87 13.26
N ASN A 26 14.44 -18.93 12.79
CA ASN A 26 14.02 -18.43 11.49
C ASN A 26 12.75 -17.58 11.61
N ASP A 27 12.35 -16.99 10.49
CA ASP A 27 11.22 -16.06 10.41
C ASP A 27 9.89 -16.76 10.13
N PHE A 28 9.87 -18.10 10.07
CA PHE A 28 8.65 -18.86 9.84
C PHE A 28 7.76 -18.83 11.09
N ASN A 29 6.55 -18.32 10.92
CA ASN A 29 5.49 -18.36 11.91
C ASN A 29 4.22 -18.87 11.24
N PRO A 30 3.62 -19.99 11.71
CA PRO A 30 2.45 -20.58 11.07
C PRO A 30 1.23 -19.67 11.09
N TYR A 31 1.07 -18.81 12.11
CA TYR A 31 -0.06 -17.88 12.16
C TYR A 31 0.02 -16.81 11.06
N LEU A 32 1.23 -16.32 10.80
CA LEU A 32 1.49 -15.29 9.79
C LEU A 32 1.41 -15.80 8.34
N GLN A 33 1.25 -17.11 8.14
CA GLN A 33 0.92 -17.67 6.83
C GLN A 33 -0.57 -17.56 6.50
N MET A 34 -1.41 -17.35 7.52
CA MET A 34 -2.86 -17.33 7.39
C MET A 34 -3.43 -15.92 7.56
N LEU A 35 -2.82 -15.11 8.43
CA LEU A 35 -3.33 -13.80 8.84
C LEU A 35 -2.21 -12.77 8.85
N SER A 36 -2.56 -11.49 8.67
CA SER A 36 -1.61 -10.39 8.81
C SER A 36 -1.16 -10.24 10.26
N GLU A 37 0.10 -9.85 10.49
CA GLU A 37 0.62 -9.53 11.83
C GLU A 37 -0.15 -8.38 12.51
N SER A 38 -0.81 -7.54 11.71
CA SER A 38 -1.65 -6.42 12.12
C SER A 38 -3.12 -6.77 12.33
N ASP A 39 -3.55 -8.02 12.15
CA ASP A 39 -4.97 -8.41 12.24
C ASP A 39 -5.47 -8.47 13.70
N GLU A 40 -5.97 -7.34 14.19
CA GLU A 40 -6.48 -7.16 15.56
C GLU A 40 -7.55 -8.20 15.93
N VAL A 41 -8.50 -8.47 15.03
CA VAL A 41 -9.70 -9.26 15.34
C VAL A 41 -9.44 -10.76 15.18
N ASN A 42 -8.93 -11.17 14.01
CA ASN A 42 -8.86 -12.59 13.68
C ASN A 42 -7.63 -13.26 14.26
N LEU A 43 -6.51 -12.53 14.39
CA LEU A 43 -5.28 -13.08 14.95
C LEU A 43 -5.20 -12.82 16.45
N HIS A 44 -5.11 -11.55 16.84
CA HIS A 44 -4.77 -11.19 18.21
C HIS A 44 -5.92 -11.44 19.19
N SER A 45 -7.10 -10.89 18.92
CA SER A 45 -8.25 -11.09 19.79
C SER A 45 -8.66 -12.56 19.85
N SER A 46 -8.57 -13.33 18.74
CA SER A 46 -8.82 -14.78 18.77
C SER A 46 -7.82 -15.55 19.62
N LEU A 47 -6.52 -15.24 19.54
CA LEU A 47 -5.51 -15.94 20.35
C LEU A 47 -5.64 -15.60 21.82
N ILE A 48 -5.81 -14.32 22.17
CA ILE A 48 -6.02 -13.90 23.56
C ILE A 48 -7.31 -14.56 24.09
N TYR A 49 -8.43 -14.40 23.40
CA TYR A 49 -9.71 -15.05 23.75
C TYR A 49 -9.54 -16.57 23.95
N GLY A 50 -8.88 -17.22 22.99
CA GLY A 50 -8.72 -18.67 22.95
C GLY A 50 -7.99 -19.23 24.17
N PHE A 51 -7.02 -18.51 24.69
CA PHE A 51 -6.32 -18.87 25.92
C PHE A 51 -7.02 -18.39 27.19
N LEU A 52 -7.67 -17.23 27.18
CA LEU A 52 -8.29 -16.67 28.39
C LEU A 52 -9.60 -17.38 28.78
N ASP A 53 -10.31 -18.03 27.86
CA ASP A 53 -11.59 -18.69 28.14
C ASP A 53 -11.41 -20.03 28.89
N PRO A 54 -11.72 -20.13 30.20
CA PRO A 54 -11.48 -21.35 30.97
C PRO A 54 -12.25 -22.58 30.48
N LYS A 55 -13.32 -22.35 29.70
CA LYS A 55 -14.20 -23.38 29.16
C LYS A 55 -13.79 -23.84 27.76
N ASN A 56 -12.71 -23.27 27.21
CA ASN A 56 -12.22 -23.62 25.89
C ASN A 56 -11.39 -24.92 25.91
N ASN A 57 -11.12 -25.46 24.72
CA ASN A 57 -10.51 -26.78 24.52
C ASN A 57 -9.00 -26.83 24.76
N HIS A 58 -8.44 -25.92 25.54
CA HIS A 58 -7.05 -26.03 26.02
C HIS A 58 -6.93 -26.87 27.30
N TYR A 59 -8.05 -27.19 27.98
CA TYR A 59 -8.12 -28.10 29.14
C TYR A 59 -7.21 -27.72 30.32
N GLN A 60 -6.92 -26.43 30.49
CA GLN A 60 -6.10 -25.92 31.61
C GLN A 60 -6.93 -25.15 32.64
N GLY A 61 -8.26 -25.23 32.56
CA GLY A 61 -9.15 -24.44 33.42
C GLY A 61 -8.82 -22.95 33.31
N ASP A 62 -8.77 -22.27 34.43
CA ASP A 62 -8.57 -20.83 34.51
C ASP A 62 -7.10 -20.37 34.61
N VAL A 63 -6.13 -21.28 34.47
CA VAL A 63 -4.69 -20.97 34.62
C VAL A 63 -4.24 -19.76 33.79
N PHE A 64 -4.65 -19.68 32.53
CA PHE A 64 -4.28 -18.58 31.65
C PHE A 64 -4.97 -17.26 32.01
N LEU A 65 -6.25 -17.32 32.42
CA LEU A 65 -7.02 -16.17 32.85
C LEU A 65 -6.48 -15.60 34.16
N GLU A 66 -6.27 -16.46 35.15
CA GLU A 66 -5.68 -16.08 36.44
C GLU A 66 -4.32 -15.40 36.24
N THR A 67 -3.43 -16.02 35.45
CA THR A 67 -2.11 -15.47 35.12
C THR A 67 -2.22 -14.10 34.41
N PHE A 68 -3.21 -13.94 33.52
CA PHE A 68 -3.45 -12.66 32.85
C PHE A 68 -3.87 -11.58 33.84
N LEU A 69 -4.84 -11.89 34.71
CA LEU A 69 -5.36 -10.97 35.72
C LEU A 69 -4.29 -10.57 36.75
N GLU A 70 -3.34 -11.46 37.07
CA GLU A 70 -2.16 -11.14 37.88
C GLU A 70 -1.24 -10.13 37.15
N CYS A 71 -0.96 -10.37 35.86
CA CYS A 71 -0.12 -9.47 35.06
C CYS A 71 -0.71 -8.06 34.94
N VAL A 72 -2.03 -7.93 34.79
CA VAL A 72 -2.70 -6.63 34.68
C VAL A 72 -3.08 -6.03 36.05
N GLY A 73 -2.94 -6.77 37.15
CA GLY A 73 -3.21 -6.29 38.51
C GLY A 73 -4.70 -6.26 38.87
N LEU A 74 -5.52 -7.14 38.27
CA LEU A 74 -6.96 -7.22 38.50
C LEU A 74 -7.40 -8.51 39.22
N LYS A 75 -6.48 -9.45 39.51
CA LYS A 75 -6.84 -10.76 40.09
C LYS A 75 -7.63 -10.65 41.39
N GLU A 76 -7.15 -9.87 42.37
CA GLU A 76 -7.83 -9.71 43.67
C GLU A 76 -9.22 -9.06 43.53
N TRP A 77 -9.36 -8.08 42.63
CA TRP A 77 -10.64 -7.40 42.39
C TRP A 77 -11.66 -8.27 41.65
N PHE A 78 -11.19 -9.05 40.67
CA PHE A 78 -12.04 -9.94 39.88
C PHE A 78 -12.51 -11.14 40.73
N GLY A 79 -11.61 -11.73 41.52
CA GLY A 79 -11.91 -12.85 42.41
C GLY A 79 -11.76 -14.22 41.73
N ASP A 80 -12.77 -15.08 41.92
CA ASP A 80 -12.79 -16.44 41.37
C ASP A 80 -12.89 -16.40 39.83
N THR A 81 -12.00 -17.15 39.19
CA THR A 81 -11.84 -17.25 37.74
C THR A 81 -12.35 -18.57 37.17
N SER A 82 -12.65 -19.56 38.02
CA SER A 82 -12.98 -20.93 37.61
C SER A 82 -14.24 -21.01 36.74
N ASN A 83 -15.24 -20.16 37.03
CA ASN A 83 -16.52 -20.12 36.33
C ASN A 83 -16.66 -18.93 35.36
N ALA A 84 -15.55 -18.22 35.09
CA ALA A 84 -15.60 -17.04 34.24
C ALA A 84 -16.11 -17.38 32.82
N GLU A 85 -16.88 -16.45 32.26
CA GLU A 85 -17.29 -16.43 30.87
C GLU A 85 -16.44 -15.42 30.12
N VAL A 86 -15.86 -15.87 29.01
CA VAL A 86 -15.10 -15.01 28.11
C VAL A 86 -15.80 -15.03 26.76
N HIS A 87 -15.89 -13.88 26.12
CA HIS A 87 -16.52 -13.73 24.82
C HIS A 87 -15.67 -12.86 23.91
N LYS A 88 -15.57 -13.26 22.64
CA LYS A 88 -15.01 -12.46 21.57
C LYS A 88 -16.13 -11.76 20.81
N GLU A 89 -15.99 -10.48 20.51
CA GLU A 89 -16.94 -9.66 19.71
C GLU A 89 -18.38 -9.56 20.28
N ARG A 90 -18.62 -10.00 21.52
CA ARG A 90 -19.93 -9.86 22.17
C ARG A 90 -20.21 -8.38 22.42
N LYS A 91 -21.38 -7.92 22.00
CA LYS A 91 -21.80 -6.50 22.11
C LYS A 91 -20.87 -5.52 21.37
N ARG A 92 -20.09 -5.99 20.38
CA ARG A 92 -19.03 -5.25 19.67
C ARG A 92 -17.80 -4.90 20.53
N ILE A 93 -17.60 -5.58 21.64
CA ILE A 93 -16.38 -5.50 22.46
C ILE A 93 -15.42 -6.57 21.94
N ASP A 94 -14.15 -6.23 21.72
CA ASP A 94 -13.17 -7.20 21.20
C ASP A 94 -13.06 -8.44 22.08
N ILE A 95 -12.83 -8.24 23.39
CA ILE A 95 -12.87 -9.32 24.39
C ILE A 95 -13.59 -8.84 25.64
N TYR A 96 -14.58 -9.61 26.07
CA TYR A 96 -15.38 -9.36 27.27
C TYR A 96 -15.26 -10.55 28.23
N ILE A 97 -14.91 -10.28 29.49
CA ILE A 97 -14.70 -11.29 30.54
C ILE A 97 -15.62 -10.97 31.71
N THR A 98 -16.30 -11.98 32.27
CA THR A 98 -17.12 -11.80 33.47
C THR A 98 -17.18 -13.06 34.31
N ASN A 99 -17.34 -12.92 35.63
CA ASN A 99 -17.69 -14.02 36.53
C ASN A 99 -19.12 -13.87 37.09
N GLY A 100 -19.97 -13.09 36.41
CA GLY A 100 -21.34 -12.76 36.84
C GLY A 100 -21.43 -11.52 37.73
N ASN A 101 -20.40 -11.21 38.53
CA ASN A 101 -20.39 -10.01 39.38
C ASN A 101 -19.47 -8.91 38.85
N ARG A 102 -18.28 -9.27 38.34
CA ARG A 102 -17.30 -8.33 37.79
C ARG A 102 -17.23 -8.46 36.28
N HIS A 103 -16.96 -7.35 35.62
CA HIS A 103 -16.96 -7.23 34.16
C HIS A 103 -15.68 -6.54 33.68
N ILE A 104 -14.91 -7.22 32.83
CA ILE A 104 -13.71 -6.66 32.20
C ILE A 104 -13.99 -6.50 30.70
N ILE A 105 -13.73 -5.30 30.21
CA ILE A 105 -13.78 -4.91 28.80
C ILE A 105 -12.34 -4.80 28.34
N ILE A 106 -11.95 -5.54 27.30
CA ILE A 106 -10.66 -5.36 26.63
C ILE A 106 -10.93 -4.83 25.23
N GLU A 107 -10.42 -3.64 24.95
CA GLU A 107 -10.41 -3.06 23.62
C GLU A 107 -8.99 -3.18 23.06
N ASN A 108 -8.84 -3.80 21.89
CA ASN A 108 -7.56 -4.13 21.28
C ASN A 108 -7.28 -3.22 20.08
N LYS A 109 -6.21 -2.42 20.15
CA LYS A 109 -5.82 -1.45 19.11
C LYS A 109 -4.35 -1.58 18.76
N ILE A 110 -4.06 -2.10 17.58
CA ILE A 110 -2.71 -2.25 17.05
C ILE A 110 -2.43 -1.16 16.01
N TRP A 111 -3.31 -1.01 15.03
CA TRP A 111 -3.16 -0.03 13.94
C TRP A 111 -4.46 0.70 13.58
N ALA A 112 -5.61 0.21 14.04
CA ALA A 112 -6.88 0.89 13.83
C ALA A 112 -7.00 2.14 14.70
N GLY A 113 -7.54 3.21 14.13
CA GLY A 113 -7.89 4.41 14.87
C GLY A 113 -9.06 4.19 15.83
N ASP A 114 -9.19 5.09 16.78
CA ASP A 114 -10.33 5.14 17.69
C ASP A 114 -11.66 5.36 16.97
N GLN A 115 -12.72 4.74 17.50
CA GLN A 115 -14.08 4.97 17.04
C GLN A 115 -14.83 5.91 17.98
N ASP A 116 -15.80 6.65 17.44
CA ASP A 116 -16.62 7.61 18.21
C ASP A 116 -17.18 6.96 19.47
N ARG A 117 -16.91 7.51 20.64
CA ARG A 117 -17.47 7.14 21.96
C ARG A 117 -17.46 5.64 22.23
N GLN A 118 -16.46 4.93 21.72
CA GLN A 118 -16.42 3.47 21.74
C GLN A 118 -16.39 2.91 23.16
N ILE A 119 -15.48 3.39 23.99
CA ILE A 119 -15.34 2.97 25.40
C ILE A 119 -16.58 3.35 26.20
N GLU A 120 -17.11 4.57 25.97
CA GLU A 120 -18.37 4.99 26.59
C GLU A 120 -19.50 4.01 26.30
N ARG A 121 -19.73 3.67 25.03
CA ARG A 121 -20.80 2.74 24.65
C ARG A 121 -20.67 1.39 25.33
N TYR A 122 -19.46 0.88 25.52
CA TYR A 122 -19.24 -0.40 26.20
C TYR A 122 -19.58 -0.32 27.67
N ILE A 123 -19.08 0.68 28.38
CA ILE A 123 -19.36 0.90 29.80
C ILE A 123 -20.86 1.02 30.04
N GLU A 124 -21.54 1.91 29.31
CA GLU A 124 -22.97 2.16 29.49
C GLU A 124 -23.83 0.93 29.19
N LYS A 125 -23.43 0.14 28.20
CA LYS A 125 -24.15 -1.08 27.84
C LYS A 125 -24.03 -2.15 28.93
N ILE A 126 -22.83 -2.35 29.49
CA ILE A 126 -22.63 -3.30 30.59
C ILE A 126 -23.33 -2.82 31.87
N ALA A 127 -23.27 -1.53 32.19
CA ALA A 127 -23.95 -0.96 33.36
C ALA A 127 -25.48 -1.10 33.26
N LYS A 128 -26.04 -0.90 32.06
CA LYS A 128 -27.47 -1.09 31.80
C LYS A 128 -27.90 -2.54 31.99
N ASP A 129 -27.16 -3.50 31.41
CA ASP A 129 -27.53 -4.92 31.49
C ASP A 129 -27.52 -5.42 32.95
N GLN A 130 -26.54 -5.00 33.77
CA GLN A 130 -26.51 -5.29 35.22
C GLN A 130 -27.76 -4.75 35.95
N SER A 131 -28.24 -3.57 35.56
CA SER A 131 -29.42 -2.94 36.17
C SER A 131 -30.72 -3.67 35.77
N GLN A 132 -30.79 -4.23 34.57
CA GLN A 132 -31.95 -4.99 34.09
C GLN A 132 -32.03 -6.38 34.72
N GLU A 133 -30.92 -7.11 34.83
CA GLU A 133 -30.85 -8.41 35.51
C GLU A 133 -31.26 -8.29 36.99
N SER A 134 -30.88 -7.19 37.66
CA SER A 134 -31.28 -6.90 39.04
C SER A 134 -32.79 -6.66 39.17
N SER A 135 -33.41 -6.00 38.18
CA SER A 135 -34.85 -5.69 38.21
C SER A 135 -35.76 -6.88 37.88
N GLU A 136 -35.28 -7.86 37.11
CA GLU A 136 -36.03 -9.08 36.81
C GLU A 136 -36.07 -10.03 38.01
N LEU A 137 -34.96 -10.13 38.78
CA LEU A 137 -34.88 -10.91 40.02
C LEU A 137 -35.74 -10.36 41.16
N GLU A 138 -35.91 -9.03 41.26
CA GLU A 138 -36.79 -8.41 42.27
C GLU A 138 -38.30 -8.61 41.97
N SER A 139 -38.66 -8.93 40.71
CA SER A 139 -40.06 -9.10 40.30
C SER A 139 -40.65 -10.48 40.57
N SER A 140 -39.83 -11.47 40.93
CA SER A 140 -40.28 -12.84 41.22
C SER A 140 -40.67 -13.10 42.68
N ASP A 141 -40.39 -12.17 43.60
CA ASP A 141 -40.64 -12.30 45.05
C ASP A 141 -41.55 -11.19 45.61
N ILE A 142 -42.70 -10.92 44.98
CA ILE A 142 -43.74 -10.07 45.60
C ILE A 142 -44.98 -10.91 45.90
N ASP A 143 -44.98 -11.47 47.12
CA ASP A 143 -46.21 -11.73 47.86
C ASP A 143 -46.50 -10.49 48.74
N SER A 144 -47.74 -10.01 48.64
CA SER A 144 -48.35 -8.80 49.21
C SER A 144 -47.78 -8.20 50.51
N ASN A 145 -47.50 -6.89 50.53
CA ASN A 145 -48.30 -5.86 51.24
C ASN A 145 -47.71 -4.44 51.17
N ASP A 146 -48.61 -3.46 51.25
CA ASP A 146 -48.45 -1.99 51.29
C ASP A 146 -47.24 -1.48 52.08
N ASP A 147 -46.49 -0.52 51.52
CA ASP A 147 -46.58 0.87 51.98
C ASP A 147 -45.74 1.84 51.12
N MET A 148 -46.29 3.05 51.04
CA MET A 148 -45.93 4.16 50.17
C MET A 148 -44.67 4.92 50.66
N GLU A 149 -43.51 4.70 50.03
CA GLU A 149 -42.37 5.65 50.13
C GLU A 149 -41.39 5.58 48.92
N SER A 150 -41.89 5.70 47.68
CA SER A 150 -41.04 5.69 46.48
C SER A 150 -40.65 7.11 46.03
N SER A 151 -39.52 7.65 46.51
CA SER A 151 -38.79 8.73 45.80
C SER A 151 -37.33 8.94 46.21
N LYS A 152 -36.76 8.16 47.15
CA LYS A 152 -35.34 8.30 47.56
C LYS A 152 -34.46 7.05 47.39
N SER A 153 -35.00 5.88 47.03
CA SER A 153 -34.19 4.65 46.89
C SER A 153 -33.59 4.43 45.50
N LYS A 154 -34.19 4.96 44.42
CA LYS A 154 -33.71 4.75 43.04
C LYS A 154 -32.32 5.34 42.75
N THR A 155 -31.88 6.35 43.50
CA THR A 155 -30.58 7.01 43.28
C THR A 155 -29.39 6.28 43.90
N LYS A 156 -29.59 5.36 44.85
CA LYS A 156 -28.50 4.58 45.47
C LYS A 156 -28.18 3.27 44.73
N GLN A 157 -29.12 2.72 43.96
CA GLN A 157 -28.95 1.43 43.26
C GLN A 157 -28.13 1.58 41.96
N ALA A 158 -28.17 2.74 41.29
CA ALA A 158 -27.42 3.01 40.06
C ALA A 158 -25.91 3.20 40.26
N ASN A 159 -25.46 3.64 41.45
CA ASN A 159 -24.04 3.88 41.72
C ASN A 159 -23.21 2.59 41.85
N ASN A 160 -23.83 1.41 42.04
CA ASN A 160 -23.10 0.16 42.24
C ASN A 160 -22.70 -0.55 40.92
N ALA A 161 -23.37 -0.25 39.80
CA ALA A 161 -23.16 -0.97 38.53
C ALA A 161 -21.81 -0.64 37.86
N TYR A 162 -21.29 0.58 38.07
CA TYR A 162 -20.01 1.02 37.50
C TYR A 162 -18.80 0.49 38.29
N ASP A 163 -18.94 0.30 39.61
CA ASP A 163 -17.89 -0.21 40.50
C ASP A 163 -17.44 -1.65 40.13
N ASN A 164 -18.30 -2.36 39.41
CA ASN A 164 -18.08 -3.73 38.93
C ASN A 164 -17.45 -3.81 37.53
N ILE A 165 -17.15 -2.67 36.90
CA ILE A 165 -16.58 -2.63 35.55
C ILE A 165 -15.09 -2.26 35.62
N ALA A 166 -14.29 -2.93 34.79
CA ALA A 166 -12.92 -2.56 34.48
C ALA A 166 -12.71 -2.50 32.97
N VAL A 167 -11.96 -1.50 32.51
CA VAL A 167 -11.60 -1.30 31.11
C VAL A 167 -10.09 -1.46 30.96
N LEU A 168 -9.68 -2.40 30.12
CA LEU A 168 -8.30 -2.59 29.68
C LEU A 168 -8.21 -2.12 28.23
N TYR A 169 -7.36 -1.12 27.99
CA TYR A 169 -7.12 -0.62 26.64
C TYR A 169 -5.75 -1.12 26.18
N LEU A 170 -5.75 -2.06 25.24
CA LEU A 170 -4.57 -2.82 24.83
C LEU A 170 -4.00 -2.26 23.52
N THR A 171 -2.75 -1.79 23.56
CA THR A 171 -2.02 -1.32 22.38
C THR A 171 -0.60 -1.87 22.31
N PRO A 172 0.16 -1.72 21.20
CA PRO A 172 1.54 -2.20 21.13
C PRO A 172 2.42 -1.68 22.27
N ASP A 173 2.34 -0.38 22.57
CA ASP A 173 3.21 0.33 23.52
C ASP A 173 2.49 0.88 24.76
N GLY A 174 1.19 0.61 24.95
CA GLY A 174 0.43 1.05 26.12
C GLY A 174 -0.07 2.50 26.06
N LEU A 175 -0.39 2.98 24.86
CA LEU A 175 -1.05 4.26 24.65
C LEU A 175 -2.47 4.25 25.23
N GLU A 176 -2.91 5.39 25.75
CA GLU A 176 -4.27 5.63 26.21
C GLU A 176 -5.25 5.87 25.04
N PRO A 177 -6.55 5.58 25.21
CA PRO A 177 -7.56 5.94 24.22
C PRO A 177 -7.68 7.46 24.09
N SER A 178 -8.02 7.93 22.89
CA SER A 178 -8.31 9.34 22.66
C SER A 178 -9.64 9.76 23.29
N GLY A 179 -9.81 11.07 23.51
CA GLY A 179 -11.09 11.65 23.93
C GLY A 179 -12.26 11.31 22.99
N TYR A 180 -11.96 11.06 21.71
CA TYR A 180 -12.96 10.61 20.74
C TYR A 180 -13.58 9.27 21.14
N SER A 181 -12.78 8.33 21.64
CA SER A 181 -13.22 7.00 22.10
C SER A 181 -13.82 7.02 23.51
N LEU A 182 -13.27 7.87 24.38
CA LEU A 182 -13.71 8.02 25.77
C LEU A 182 -15.10 8.66 25.90
N GLY A 183 -15.46 9.57 24.99
CA GLY A 183 -16.74 10.28 25.04
C GLY A 183 -16.87 11.13 26.30
N LYS A 184 -17.87 10.83 27.14
CA LYS A 184 -18.11 11.55 28.40
C LYS A 184 -17.18 11.17 29.57
N TRP A 185 -16.32 10.16 29.39
CA TRP A 185 -15.43 9.66 30.46
C TRP A 185 -14.06 10.33 30.41
N GLU A 186 -13.47 10.56 31.58
CA GLU A 186 -12.12 11.11 31.71
C GLU A 186 -11.20 10.15 32.46
N ILE A 187 -9.95 10.02 32.01
CA ILE A 187 -8.93 9.20 32.68
C ILE A 187 -8.41 9.95 33.90
N GLN A 188 -8.49 9.32 35.08
CA GLN A 188 -7.96 9.81 36.35
C GLN A 188 -7.21 8.68 37.07
N GLY A 189 -5.91 8.56 36.79
CA GLY A 189 -5.09 7.45 37.29
C GLY A 189 -5.63 6.11 36.79
N ASP A 190 -5.82 5.15 37.70
CA ASP A 190 -6.31 3.80 37.38
C ASP A 190 -7.84 3.73 37.23
N SER A 191 -8.49 4.81 36.78
CA SER A 191 -9.94 4.90 36.69
C SER A 191 -10.44 5.83 35.59
N LEU A 192 -11.61 5.51 35.04
CA LEU A 192 -12.43 6.40 34.23
C LEU A 192 -13.51 7.02 35.12
N VAL A 193 -13.65 8.34 35.06
CA VAL A 193 -14.59 9.12 35.89
C VAL A 193 -15.54 9.93 35.02
N ASN A 194 -16.81 9.98 35.42
CA ASN A 194 -17.83 10.86 34.85
C ASN A 194 -18.86 11.23 35.93
N GLY A 195 -18.74 12.43 36.49
CA GLY A 195 -19.52 12.85 37.65
C GLY A 195 -19.20 11.97 38.87
N ASP A 196 -20.23 11.40 39.50
CA ASP A 196 -20.08 10.48 40.62
C ASP A 196 -19.75 9.03 40.21
N ASN A 197 -19.81 8.72 38.90
CA ASN A 197 -19.56 7.37 38.40
C ASN A 197 -18.06 7.15 38.20
N LYS A 198 -17.60 5.96 38.60
CA LYS A 198 -16.20 5.55 38.49
C LYS A 198 -16.09 4.11 38.00
N VAL A 199 -15.19 3.86 37.05
CA VAL A 199 -14.90 2.55 36.46
C VAL A 199 -13.40 2.31 36.56
N LYS A 200 -12.94 1.09 36.84
CA LYS A 200 -11.50 0.79 36.85
C LYS A 200 -10.93 0.89 35.44
N PHE A 201 -9.72 1.42 35.30
CA PHE A 201 -9.09 1.58 34.00
C PHE A 201 -7.60 1.30 34.05
N LYS A 202 -7.08 0.69 32.98
CA LYS A 202 -5.65 0.54 32.75
C LYS A 202 -5.35 0.47 31.26
N ALA A 203 -4.46 1.33 30.79
CA ALA A 203 -3.77 1.13 29.52
C ALA A 203 -2.75 0.00 29.70
N ILE A 204 -2.85 -1.03 28.86
CA ILE A 204 -1.94 -2.18 28.86
C ILE A 204 -1.27 -2.31 27.50
N SER A 205 -0.14 -2.99 27.46
CA SER A 205 0.69 -3.10 26.29
C SER A 205 0.97 -4.53 25.89
N TYR A 206 1.08 -4.76 24.59
CA TYR A 206 1.67 -5.99 24.07
C TYR A 206 3.10 -6.16 24.55
N LYS A 207 3.86 -5.05 24.53
CA LYS A 207 5.29 -4.98 24.84
C LYS A 207 5.65 -5.35 26.28
N ASN A 208 4.75 -5.16 27.23
CA ASN A 208 4.97 -5.45 28.64
C ASN A 208 3.98 -6.51 29.15
N GLU A 209 2.70 -6.19 29.30
CA GLU A 209 1.70 -7.06 29.96
C GLU A 209 1.45 -8.36 29.19
N ILE A 210 1.23 -8.31 27.88
CA ILE A 210 0.94 -9.52 27.09
C ILE A 210 2.18 -10.41 26.96
N LEU A 211 3.37 -9.84 26.69
CA LEU A 211 4.60 -10.64 26.66
C LEU A 211 4.86 -11.32 28.02
N LYS A 212 4.71 -10.59 29.12
CA LYS A 212 4.86 -11.15 30.47
C LYS A 212 3.82 -12.23 30.76
N TRP A 213 2.57 -12.03 30.35
CA TRP A 213 1.51 -13.04 30.46
C TRP A 213 1.83 -14.31 29.67
N ILE A 214 2.33 -14.19 28.43
CA ILE A 214 2.75 -15.34 27.63
C ILE A 214 3.89 -16.08 28.33
N GLU A 215 4.91 -15.38 28.81
CA GLU A 215 6.06 -15.98 29.51
C GLU A 215 5.64 -16.73 30.79
N ASN A 216 4.78 -16.11 31.60
CA ASN A 216 4.23 -16.74 32.80
C ASN A 216 3.37 -17.96 32.44
N SER A 217 2.56 -17.85 31.39
CA SER A 217 1.74 -18.97 30.89
C SER A 217 2.61 -20.13 30.44
N GLN A 218 3.69 -19.87 29.70
CA GLN A 218 4.66 -20.88 29.29
C GLN A 218 5.34 -21.55 30.48
N ALA A 219 5.65 -20.81 31.55
CA ALA A 219 6.20 -21.41 32.76
C ALA A 219 5.22 -22.40 33.43
N LYS A 220 3.91 -22.20 33.28
CA LYS A 220 2.87 -23.11 33.80
C LYS A 220 2.65 -24.34 32.91
N VAL A 221 2.68 -24.17 31.58
CA VAL A 221 2.34 -25.24 30.62
C VAL A 221 3.51 -25.72 29.76
N GLY A 222 4.75 -25.40 30.13
CA GLY A 222 5.93 -25.62 29.28
C GLY A 222 6.17 -27.08 28.88
N CYS A 223 5.70 -28.04 29.69
CA CYS A 223 5.76 -29.47 29.39
C CYS A 223 4.65 -29.95 28.43
N ILE A 224 3.66 -29.12 28.13
CA ILE A 224 2.54 -29.42 27.23
C ILE A 224 2.87 -28.87 25.85
N THR A 225 3.43 -29.73 24.99
CA THR A 225 4.07 -29.32 23.73
C THR A 225 3.18 -28.48 22.81
N ASN A 226 1.91 -28.86 22.63
CA ASN A 226 0.99 -28.13 21.74
C ASN A 226 0.65 -26.73 22.27
N LEU A 227 0.39 -26.60 23.58
CA LEU A 227 0.10 -25.30 24.19
C LEU A 227 1.34 -24.41 24.23
N ASN A 228 2.49 -24.98 24.59
CA ASN A 228 3.75 -24.24 24.58
C ASN A 228 4.14 -23.78 23.17
N ALA A 229 3.97 -24.63 22.15
CA ALA A 229 4.20 -24.25 20.76
C ALA A 229 3.26 -23.12 20.30
N ALA A 230 1.98 -23.21 20.63
CA ALA A 230 1.00 -22.18 20.31
C ALA A 230 1.35 -20.82 20.96
N LEU A 231 1.79 -20.83 22.22
CA LEU A 231 2.26 -19.65 22.94
C LEU A 231 3.59 -19.13 22.39
N LEU A 232 4.53 -20.00 21.97
CA LEU A 232 5.78 -19.59 21.32
C LEU A 232 5.51 -18.87 20.00
N PHE A 233 4.62 -19.40 19.16
CA PHE A 233 4.25 -18.74 17.91
C PHE A 233 3.57 -17.41 18.17
N TYR A 234 2.72 -17.31 19.21
CA TYR A 234 2.10 -16.04 19.53
C TYR A 234 3.10 -15.03 20.11
N LYS A 235 4.03 -15.48 20.96
CA LYS A 235 5.14 -14.66 21.47
C LYS A 235 5.92 -14.02 20.33
N ASP A 236 6.22 -14.81 19.30
CA ASP A 236 6.94 -14.33 18.11
C ASP A 236 6.13 -13.26 17.34
N VAL A 237 4.82 -13.43 17.18
CA VAL A 237 3.93 -12.39 16.60
C VAL A 237 3.97 -11.11 17.45
N VAL A 238 3.85 -11.24 18.78
CA VAL A 238 3.88 -10.09 19.69
C VAL A 238 5.24 -9.37 19.63
N GLN A 239 6.34 -10.11 19.50
CA GLN A 239 7.67 -9.52 19.32
C GLN A 239 7.81 -8.80 17.97
N ILE A 240 7.10 -9.21 16.92
CA ILE A 240 7.09 -8.51 15.62
C ILE A 240 6.38 -7.18 15.76
N ILE A 241 5.12 -7.17 16.24
CA ILE A 241 4.33 -5.93 16.35
C ILE A 241 4.89 -4.92 17.37
N THR A 242 5.81 -5.36 18.24
CA THR A 242 6.51 -4.49 19.20
C THR A 242 7.96 -4.18 18.80
N ASN A 243 8.38 -4.56 17.58
CA ASN A 243 9.74 -4.38 17.07
C ASN A 243 10.84 -4.96 17.99
N LYS A 244 10.53 -6.05 18.70
CA LYS A 244 11.40 -6.77 19.64
C LYS A 244 11.93 -8.11 19.09
N LYS A 245 11.52 -8.55 17.90
CA LYS A 245 11.96 -9.84 17.34
C LYS A 245 13.46 -9.79 17.00
N GLU A 246 14.24 -10.57 17.73
CA GLU A 246 15.70 -10.67 17.55
C GLU A 246 16.16 -11.77 16.57
N ASN A 247 15.26 -12.31 15.75
CA ASN A 247 15.46 -13.63 15.11
C ASN A 247 16.45 -13.69 13.93
N THR A 248 17.33 -12.71 13.76
CA THR A 248 18.38 -12.85 12.75
C THR A 248 19.75 -12.59 13.35
N MET A 249 20.64 -13.57 13.14
CA MET A 249 22.06 -13.28 13.00
C MET A 249 22.18 -12.24 11.90
N ASN A 250 22.14 -10.98 12.31
CA ASN A 250 22.23 -9.83 11.45
C ASN A 250 23.71 -9.54 11.22
N ILE A 251 24.08 -9.28 9.97
CA ILE A 251 25.42 -8.84 9.61
C ILE A 251 25.85 -7.61 10.42
N ALA A 252 24.90 -6.71 10.76
CA ALA A 252 25.18 -5.59 11.65
C ALA A 252 25.67 -6.06 13.02
N LYS A 253 24.96 -7.00 13.68
CA LYS A 253 25.38 -7.58 14.97
C LYS A 253 26.75 -8.25 14.85
N PHE A 254 27.03 -8.95 13.75
CA PHE A 254 28.33 -9.58 13.49
C PHE A 254 29.46 -8.55 13.34
N LEU A 255 29.25 -7.49 12.57
CA LEU A 255 30.25 -6.44 12.35
C LEU A 255 30.52 -5.63 13.62
N THR A 256 29.52 -5.50 14.51
CA THR A 256 29.63 -4.79 15.78
C THR A 256 29.96 -5.69 16.99
N ASP A 257 30.08 -7.01 16.81
CA ASP A 257 30.39 -7.93 17.93
C ASP A 257 31.85 -7.73 18.34
N ASN A 258 32.07 -7.20 19.54
CA ASN A 258 33.40 -6.83 20.02
C ASN A 258 34.16 -7.98 20.71
N LYS A 259 33.71 -9.23 20.56
CA LYS A 259 34.37 -10.40 21.19
C LYS A 259 35.83 -10.57 20.79
N ASP A 260 36.17 -10.20 19.56
CA ASP A 260 37.51 -10.38 19.00
C ASP A 260 38.30 -9.06 18.88
N ASN A 261 37.83 -7.94 19.46
CA ASN A 261 38.42 -6.59 19.34
C ASN A 261 38.64 -6.08 17.90
N ASN A 262 38.00 -6.70 16.90
CA ASN A 262 38.21 -6.40 15.47
C ASN A 262 37.16 -5.46 14.87
N MET A 263 36.30 -4.85 15.69
CA MET A 263 35.19 -4.00 15.22
C MET A 263 35.70 -2.83 14.37
N GLN A 264 36.78 -2.16 14.80
CA GLN A 264 37.35 -1.03 14.05
C GLN A 264 37.85 -1.48 12.67
N GLU A 265 38.66 -2.54 12.61
CA GLU A 265 39.18 -3.08 11.33
C GLU A 265 38.04 -3.49 10.38
N ASN A 266 36.99 -4.14 10.90
CA ASN A 266 35.82 -4.51 10.10
C ASN A 266 35.13 -3.29 9.50
N MET A 267 34.98 -2.22 10.28
CA MET A 267 34.33 -0.99 9.83
C MET A 267 35.19 -0.21 8.83
N GLU A 268 36.52 -0.20 8.99
CA GLU A 268 37.44 0.38 8.01
C GLU A 268 37.28 -0.28 6.63
N ILE A 269 37.23 -1.62 6.58
CA ILE A 269 37.00 -2.36 5.33
C ILE A 269 35.60 -2.06 4.76
N VAL A 270 34.56 -2.00 5.61
CA VAL A 270 33.20 -1.67 5.16
C VAL A 270 33.15 -0.27 4.56
N PHE A 271 33.78 0.72 5.19
CA PHE A 271 33.82 2.08 4.65
C PHE A 271 34.56 2.13 3.31
N GLU A 272 35.69 1.45 3.19
CA GLU A 272 36.42 1.37 1.91
C GLU A 272 35.58 0.72 0.80
N ILE A 273 34.82 -0.35 1.10
CA ILE A 273 33.88 -0.97 0.15
C ILE A 273 32.78 0.00 -0.27
N LEU A 274 32.20 0.75 0.69
CA LEU A 274 31.12 1.70 0.43
C LEU A 274 31.61 2.91 -0.39
N GLU A 275 32.81 3.42 -0.09
CA GLU A 275 33.44 4.51 -0.85
C GLU A 275 33.70 4.12 -2.31
N ASN A 276 34.10 2.86 -2.54
CA ASN A 276 34.45 2.36 -3.87
C ASN A 276 33.32 1.55 -4.55
N GLN A 277 32.10 1.58 -4.01
CA GLN A 277 31.00 0.73 -4.46
C GLN A 277 30.76 0.79 -5.98
N ASN A 278 30.73 1.99 -6.56
CA ASN A 278 30.46 2.16 -8.00
C ASN A 278 31.57 1.55 -8.85
N GLU A 279 32.83 1.81 -8.51
CA GLU A 279 33.99 1.31 -9.25
C GLU A 279 34.11 -0.22 -9.15
N ILE A 280 33.79 -0.79 -7.98
CA ILE A 280 33.72 -2.24 -7.77
C ILE A 280 32.66 -2.86 -8.69
N ILE A 281 31.46 -2.28 -8.76
CA ILE A 281 30.37 -2.79 -9.63
C ILE A 281 30.74 -2.68 -11.11
N GLU A 282 31.29 -1.53 -11.53
CA GLU A 282 31.75 -1.32 -12.91
C GLU A 282 32.83 -2.34 -13.30
N SER A 283 33.83 -2.53 -12.44
CA SER A 283 34.92 -3.47 -12.65
C SER A 283 34.43 -4.92 -12.73
N TYR A 284 33.46 -5.29 -11.89
CA TYR A 284 32.84 -6.62 -11.94
C TYR A 284 32.08 -6.85 -13.26
N CYS A 285 31.31 -5.85 -13.71
CA CYS A 285 30.59 -5.94 -14.97
C CYS A 285 31.54 -6.03 -16.17
N GLU A 286 32.62 -5.26 -16.16
CA GLU A 286 33.67 -5.30 -17.18
C GLU A 286 34.35 -6.66 -17.24
N ALA A 287 34.67 -7.26 -16.10
CA ALA A 287 35.26 -8.60 -16.03
C ALA A 287 34.33 -9.68 -16.62
N ILE A 288 33.02 -9.62 -16.35
CA ILE A 288 32.03 -10.53 -16.95
C ILE A 288 31.98 -10.34 -18.47
N ILE A 289 31.94 -9.09 -18.91
CA ILE A 289 31.82 -8.77 -20.34
C ILE A 289 33.06 -9.22 -21.10
N GLU A 290 34.24 -8.95 -20.57
CA GLU A 290 35.49 -9.35 -21.23
C GLU A 290 35.59 -10.87 -21.33
N LYS A 291 35.20 -11.58 -20.26
CA LYS A 291 35.14 -13.05 -20.25
C LYS A 291 34.23 -13.62 -21.34
N HIS A 292 33.13 -12.94 -21.68
CA HIS A 292 32.11 -13.42 -22.63
C HIS A 292 32.08 -12.66 -23.96
N ARG A 293 33.02 -11.75 -24.22
CA ARG A 293 33.01 -10.82 -25.36
C ARG A 293 32.86 -11.51 -26.71
N GLU A 294 33.75 -12.47 -27.01
CA GLU A 294 33.74 -13.19 -28.29
C GLU A 294 32.42 -13.94 -28.51
N GLN A 295 31.85 -14.49 -27.44
CA GLN A 295 30.57 -15.20 -27.50
C GLN A 295 29.39 -14.24 -27.74
N ILE A 296 29.39 -13.07 -27.08
CA ILE A 296 28.39 -12.02 -27.27
C ILE A 296 28.39 -11.56 -28.72
N GLU A 297 29.57 -11.22 -29.25
CA GLU A 297 29.73 -10.68 -30.60
C GLU A 297 29.40 -11.71 -31.69
N SER A 298 29.89 -12.96 -31.55
CA SER A 298 29.59 -14.04 -32.50
C SER A 298 28.11 -14.42 -32.58
N LYS A 299 27.33 -14.14 -31.53
CA LYS A 299 25.88 -14.37 -31.49
C LYS A 299 25.05 -13.20 -32.03
N GLY A 300 25.71 -12.17 -32.58
CA GLY A 300 25.04 -11.02 -33.18
C GLY A 300 24.57 -9.99 -32.16
N PHE A 301 25.27 -9.86 -31.03
CA PHE A 301 25.03 -8.81 -30.03
C PHE A 301 26.20 -7.83 -29.97
N GLU A 302 25.93 -6.60 -29.57
CA GLU A 302 26.93 -5.57 -29.32
C GLU A 302 26.90 -5.13 -27.85
N ILE A 303 28.08 -4.80 -27.34
CA ILE A 303 28.29 -4.34 -25.98
C ILE A 303 28.34 -2.81 -25.99
N ILE A 304 27.46 -2.19 -25.21
CA ILE A 304 27.39 -0.75 -25.05
C ILE A 304 27.86 -0.41 -23.64
N LYS A 305 28.98 0.31 -23.54
CA LYS A 305 29.37 0.99 -22.30
C LYS A 305 28.52 2.24 -22.16
N THR A 306 27.81 2.37 -21.05
CA THR A 306 26.97 3.53 -20.79
C THR A 306 27.79 4.57 -20.05
N SER A 307 27.83 5.81 -20.55
CA SER A 307 28.47 6.89 -19.82
C SER A 307 27.45 7.58 -18.90
N ASP A 308 27.94 8.09 -17.77
CA ASP A 308 27.17 8.87 -16.78
C ASP A 308 26.35 10.04 -17.40
N ASN A 309 26.71 10.48 -18.61
CA ASN A 309 26.13 11.65 -19.29
C ASN A 309 25.32 11.34 -20.57
N LYS A 310 25.11 10.08 -20.96
CA LYS A 310 24.26 9.74 -22.13
C LYS A 310 23.15 8.77 -21.73
N ARG A 311 22.19 9.32 -20.97
CA ARG A 311 20.85 8.74 -20.74
C ARG A 311 20.22 8.37 -22.08
N ARG A 312 19.95 7.09 -22.32
CA ARG A 312 19.10 6.66 -23.45
C ARG A 312 17.69 6.27 -23.01
N ASP A 313 17.44 6.23 -21.71
CA ASP A 313 16.13 6.04 -21.12
C ASP A 313 15.65 7.35 -20.47
N GLU A 314 14.48 7.83 -20.87
CA GLU A 314 13.90 9.13 -20.45
C GLU A 314 13.33 9.09 -19.02
N TRP A 315 13.78 8.18 -18.15
CA TRP A 315 13.16 8.01 -16.84
C TRP A 315 13.39 9.20 -15.90
N ASP A 316 14.26 10.15 -16.26
CA ASP A 316 14.63 11.34 -15.48
C ASP A 316 14.88 11.06 -13.99
N CYS A 317 15.13 9.79 -13.65
CA CYS A 317 15.41 9.32 -12.32
C CYS A 317 16.92 9.28 -12.23
N ASN A 318 17.49 10.32 -11.61
CA ASN A 318 18.92 10.46 -11.32
C ASN A 318 19.52 9.30 -10.47
N SER A 319 18.77 8.23 -10.22
CA SER A 319 19.05 7.15 -9.30
C SER A 319 19.48 5.83 -9.93
N TYR A 320 19.25 5.55 -11.23
CA TYR A 320 19.54 4.25 -11.86
C TYR A 320 20.81 4.30 -12.72
N ARG A 321 21.65 3.26 -12.63
CA ARG A 321 22.89 3.08 -13.39
C ARG A 321 22.96 1.66 -13.95
N TYR A 322 23.45 1.52 -15.18
CA TYR A 322 23.64 0.23 -15.84
C TYR A 322 24.94 0.26 -16.67
N PRO A 323 26.13 0.07 -16.06
CA PRO A 323 27.44 0.36 -16.66
C PRO A 323 27.65 -0.17 -18.07
N TYR A 324 27.01 -1.32 -18.33
CA TYR A 324 27.01 -1.96 -19.61
C TYR A 324 25.62 -2.52 -19.97
N MET A 325 25.36 -2.55 -21.27
CA MET A 325 24.18 -3.15 -21.88
C MET A 325 24.59 -4.01 -23.07
N ILE A 326 23.98 -5.18 -23.20
CA ILE A 326 24.19 -6.09 -24.32
C ILE A 326 22.92 -6.11 -25.16
N LYS A 327 22.98 -5.51 -26.35
CA LYS A 327 21.82 -5.40 -27.26
C LYS A 327 22.10 -6.11 -28.59
N PRO A 328 21.08 -6.53 -29.35
CA PRO A 328 21.33 -7.09 -30.67
C PRO A 328 21.97 -6.08 -31.64
N GLN A 329 22.86 -6.58 -32.49
CA GLN A 329 23.44 -5.85 -33.62
C GLN A 329 22.34 -5.45 -34.64
N ASP A 330 22.61 -4.42 -35.44
CA ASP A 330 21.72 -3.91 -36.49
C ASP A 330 20.40 -3.29 -36.03
N LEU A 331 20.25 -2.98 -34.73
CA LEU A 331 19.11 -2.23 -34.21
C LEU A 331 19.45 -0.74 -34.09
N GLN A 332 19.08 0.05 -35.09
CA GLN A 332 19.04 1.54 -35.03
C GLN A 332 17.68 2.07 -34.53
N GLN A 333 16.81 1.19 -34.02
CA GLN A 333 15.41 1.49 -33.76
C GLN A 333 15.12 2.02 -32.35
N ARG A 334 13.90 2.58 -32.21
CA ARG A 334 13.43 3.27 -31.02
C ARG A 334 13.23 2.36 -29.80
N TYR A 335 12.91 1.07 -29.98
CA TYR A 335 12.69 0.10 -28.90
C TYR A 335 13.39 -1.24 -29.14
N PHE A 336 13.93 -1.86 -28.10
CA PHE A 336 14.58 -3.18 -28.15
C PHE A 336 14.72 -3.81 -26.76
N PHE A 337 14.78 -5.13 -26.70
CA PHE A 337 15.17 -5.88 -25.50
C PHE A 337 16.68 -6.05 -25.44
N ALA A 338 17.26 -5.72 -24.31
CA ALA A 338 18.68 -5.89 -24.05
C ALA A 338 18.91 -6.47 -22.65
N PHE A 339 20.04 -7.15 -22.49
CA PHE A 339 20.50 -7.60 -21.18
C PHE A 339 21.28 -6.48 -20.50
N CYS A 340 21.01 -6.23 -19.23
CA CYS A 340 21.73 -5.27 -18.42
C CYS A 340 21.88 -5.75 -16.97
N ILE A 341 22.87 -5.18 -16.29
CA ILE A 341 23.02 -5.22 -14.83
C ILE A 341 22.70 -3.81 -14.35
N GLU A 342 21.63 -3.67 -13.59
CA GLU A 342 21.11 -2.40 -13.10
C GLU A 342 21.31 -2.30 -11.58
N TYR A 343 21.78 -1.15 -11.14
CA TYR A 343 21.82 -0.81 -9.72
C TYR A 343 21.42 0.64 -9.51
N THR A 344 20.93 0.94 -8.31
CA THR A 344 20.56 2.29 -7.93
C THR A 344 21.45 2.85 -6.84
N LYS A 345 21.55 4.19 -6.80
CA LYS A 345 22.23 4.91 -5.71
C LYS A 345 21.65 4.60 -4.33
N ASN A 346 20.37 4.27 -4.26
CA ASN A 346 19.68 3.96 -3.01
C ASN A 346 19.63 2.45 -2.70
N ASN A 347 20.28 1.62 -3.54
CA ASN A 347 20.25 0.16 -3.44
C ASN A 347 18.83 -0.45 -3.55
N GLU A 348 17.88 0.31 -4.08
CA GLU A 348 16.51 -0.10 -4.36
C GLU A 348 16.45 -0.70 -5.77
N ASN A 349 15.80 -1.85 -5.95
CA ASN A 349 15.59 -2.50 -7.25
C ASN A 349 16.87 -2.86 -8.05
N ASN A 350 17.99 -3.12 -7.36
CA ASN A 350 19.17 -3.66 -8.03
C ASN A 350 18.89 -5.07 -8.57
N GLY A 351 19.37 -5.35 -9.77
CA GLY A 351 19.20 -6.65 -10.39
C GLY A 351 19.87 -6.74 -11.76
N TYR A 352 19.67 -7.87 -12.41
CA TYR A 352 20.10 -8.06 -13.79
C TYR A 352 19.06 -8.89 -14.53
N GLY A 353 19.11 -8.82 -15.85
CA GLY A 353 18.21 -9.56 -16.69
C GLY A 353 17.92 -8.81 -17.98
N VAL A 354 16.78 -9.14 -18.59
CA VAL A 354 16.38 -8.60 -19.89
C VAL A 354 15.33 -7.53 -19.67
N ARG A 355 15.60 -6.33 -20.19
CA ARG A 355 14.73 -5.16 -20.04
C ARG A 355 14.40 -4.59 -21.41
N LEU A 356 13.19 -4.03 -21.54
CA LEU A 356 12.79 -3.24 -22.70
C LEU A 356 13.40 -1.83 -22.60
N PHE A 357 14.24 -1.47 -23.56
CA PHE A 357 14.81 -0.13 -23.72
C PHE A 357 14.13 0.61 -24.87
N GLY A 358 13.99 1.92 -24.75
CA GLY A 358 13.61 2.79 -25.86
C GLY A 358 13.42 4.27 -25.51
N LYS A 359 13.42 5.12 -26.55
CA LYS A 359 13.24 6.59 -26.41
C LYS A 359 11.74 6.90 -26.40
N GLY A 360 11.18 7.58 -25.39
CA GLY A 360 9.72 7.72 -25.21
C GLY A 360 9.15 6.61 -24.31
N SER A 361 9.11 6.84 -23.00
CA SER A 361 8.70 5.88 -21.96
C SER A 361 7.21 5.45 -22.02
N THR A 362 6.40 6.17 -22.79
CA THR A 362 4.92 6.08 -22.80
C THR A 362 4.33 4.91 -23.59
N ASN A 363 5.15 4.17 -24.35
CA ASN A 363 4.66 3.10 -25.24
C ASN A 363 4.90 1.68 -24.72
N ASN A 364 5.54 1.50 -23.57
CA ASN A 364 5.91 0.16 -23.09
C ASN A 364 4.69 -0.74 -22.80
N GLY A 365 3.57 -0.16 -22.35
CA GLY A 365 2.31 -0.89 -22.16
C GLY A 365 1.72 -1.42 -23.48
N LYS A 366 1.85 -0.64 -24.57
CA LYS A 366 1.38 -1.03 -25.91
C LYS A 366 2.31 -2.03 -26.57
N ILE A 367 3.62 -1.90 -26.35
CA ILE A 367 4.61 -2.89 -26.78
C ILE A 367 4.35 -4.23 -26.10
N LYS A 368 4.05 -4.21 -24.80
CA LYS A 368 3.66 -5.40 -24.03
C LYS A 368 2.44 -6.09 -24.65
N GLU A 369 1.39 -5.32 -24.96
CA GLU A 369 0.17 -5.84 -25.58
C GLU A 369 0.43 -6.39 -26.99
N TYR A 370 1.13 -5.65 -27.85
CA TYR A 370 1.48 -6.05 -29.21
C TYR A 370 2.29 -7.35 -29.25
N LEU A 371 3.25 -7.49 -28.34
CA LEU A 371 4.10 -8.67 -28.28
C LEU A 371 3.44 -9.85 -27.55
N GLY A 372 2.35 -9.60 -26.81
CA GLY A 372 1.64 -10.61 -26.01
C GLY A 372 2.47 -11.11 -24.82
N ILE A 373 3.28 -10.25 -24.21
CA ILE A 373 4.24 -10.61 -23.16
C ILE A 373 3.83 -10.07 -21.78
N LYS A 374 4.49 -10.56 -20.72
CA LYS A 374 4.42 -9.97 -19.38
C LYS A 374 5.70 -9.19 -19.08
N LEU A 375 5.52 -8.02 -18.48
CA LEU A 375 6.59 -7.15 -17.99
C LEU A 375 6.30 -6.77 -16.54
N THR A 376 7.34 -6.72 -15.70
CA THR A 376 7.26 -6.28 -14.31
C THR A 376 7.08 -4.77 -14.17
N ARG A 377 6.86 -4.31 -12.93
CA ARG A 377 7.14 -2.92 -12.53
C ARG A 377 8.60 -2.66 -12.92
N TRP A 378 8.86 -1.69 -13.80
CA TRP A 378 10.17 -1.34 -14.40
C TRP A 378 10.57 -2.03 -15.72
N TRP A 379 9.65 -2.77 -16.35
CA TRP A 379 9.80 -3.29 -17.73
C TRP A 379 10.83 -4.41 -17.91
N TRP A 380 11.09 -5.17 -16.85
CA TRP A 380 11.82 -6.42 -16.96
C TRP A 380 10.93 -7.47 -17.63
N LEU A 381 11.54 -8.21 -18.57
CA LEU A 381 10.88 -9.31 -19.25
C LEU A 381 10.70 -10.48 -18.28
N GLU A 382 9.46 -10.96 -18.15
CA GLU A 382 9.14 -12.21 -17.48
C GLU A 382 8.75 -13.25 -18.53
N VAL A 383 9.69 -14.14 -18.84
CA VAL A 383 9.45 -15.34 -19.67
C VAL A 383 10.09 -16.54 -19.00
N ASP A 384 9.65 -17.75 -19.35
CA ASP A 384 10.15 -18.98 -18.72
C ASP A 384 11.68 -19.08 -18.86
N GLY A 385 12.38 -19.09 -17.71
CA GLY A 385 13.83 -19.14 -17.65
C GLY A 385 14.57 -17.80 -17.78
N VAL A 386 13.86 -16.68 -17.94
CA VAL A 386 14.43 -15.32 -17.93
C VAL A 386 13.57 -14.41 -17.03
N SER A 387 14.06 -14.18 -15.81
CA SER A 387 13.48 -13.23 -14.85
C SER A 387 14.56 -12.31 -14.30
N MET A 388 14.16 -11.19 -13.69
CA MET A 388 15.09 -10.32 -12.97
C MET A 388 15.75 -11.10 -11.83
N GLY A 389 17.05 -11.28 -11.90
CA GLY A 389 17.84 -11.91 -10.83
C GLY A 389 18.26 -10.88 -9.79
N ALA A 390 18.08 -11.22 -8.51
CA ALA A 390 18.52 -10.39 -7.39
C ALA A 390 19.89 -10.81 -6.81
N SER A 391 20.39 -11.99 -7.20
CA SER A 391 21.67 -12.53 -6.72
C SER A 391 22.73 -12.51 -7.80
N MET A 392 23.89 -11.90 -7.53
CA MET A 392 25.02 -11.85 -8.48
C MET A 392 25.56 -13.24 -8.87
N LYS A 393 25.18 -14.32 -8.16
CA LYS A 393 25.60 -15.69 -8.47
C LYS A 393 25.10 -16.22 -9.82
N GLU A 394 23.95 -15.74 -10.30
CA GLU A 394 23.29 -16.32 -11.49
C GLU A 394 23.36 -15.38 -12.70
N VAL A 395 24.15 -14.29 -12.61
CA VAL A 395 24.34 -13.29 -13.69
C VAL A 395 24.83 -13.96 -14.96
N GLU A 396 25.92 -14.74 -14.88
CA GLU A 396 26.50 -15.39 -16.06
C GLU A 396 25.55 -16.44 -16.67
N SER A 397 24.82 -17.18 -15.84
CA SER A 397 23.83 -18.15 -16.32
C SER A 397 22.66 -17.46 -17.04
N SER A 398 22.21 -16.32 -16.51
CA SER A 398 21.14 -15.52 -17.12
C SER A 398 21.60 -14.81 -18.38
N LEU A 399 22.85 -14.35 -18.43
CA LEU A 399 23.47 -13.84 -19.66
C LEU A 399 23.51 -14.93 -20.74
N GLN A 400 23.93 -16.15 -20.38
CA GLN A 400 23.94 -17.28 -21.30
C GLN A 400 22.53 -17.59 -21.84
N ALA A 401 21.53 -17.63 -20.95
CA ALA A 401 20.13 -17.83 -21.34
C ALA A 401 19.63 -16.73 -22.29
N PHE A 402 20.00 -15.46 -22.05
CA PHE A 402 19.70 -14.36 -22.97
C PHE A 402 20.33 -14.55 -24.35
N LEU A 403 21.63 -14.88 -24.40
CA LEU A 403 22.36 -15.05 -25.65
C LEU A 403 21.83 -16.21 -26.50
N ASP A 404 21.36 -17.27 -25.84
CA ASP A 404 20.76 -18.46 -26.47
C ASP A 404 19.27 -18.32 -26.80
N SER A 405 18.59 -17.32 -26.25
CA SER A 405 17.14 -17.18 -26.39
C SER A 405 16.70 -16.87 -27.83
N THR A 406 16.01 -17.83 -28.45
CA THR A 406 15.31 -17.65 -29.73
C THR A 406 14.10 -16.75 -29.58
N GLU A 407 13.46 -16.76 -28.41
CA GLU A 407 12.31 -15.92 -28.11
C GLU A 407 12.70 -14.44 -28.09
N ILE A 408 13.78 -14.07 -27.41
CA ILE A 408 14.26 -12.68 -27.34
C ILE A 408 14.68 -12.19 -28.73
N LYS A 409 15.34 -13.04 -29.52
CA LYS A 409 15.63 -12.74 -30.94
C LYS A 409 14.34 -12.50 -31.73
N THR A 410 13.31 -13.31 -31.50
CA THR A 410 11.99 -13.17 -32.15
C THR A 410 11.29 -11.88 -31.73
N LEU A 411 11.29 -11.53 -30.45
CA LEU A 411 10.71 -10.29 -29.93
C LEU A 411 11.42 -9.07 -30.52
N ASN A 412 12.76 -9.07 -30.52
CA ASN A 412 13.54 -8.01 -31.15
C ASN A 412 13.30 -7.92 -32.67
N ASN A 413 13.13 -9.05 -33.37
CA ASN A 413 12.76 -9.04 -34.79
C ASN A 413 11.33 -8.52 -35.03
N LYS A 414 10.35 -8.85 -34.18
CA LYS A 414 8.99 -8.26 -34.23
C LYS A 414 9.00 -6.75 -34.03
N LEU A 415 9.99 -6.25 -33.29
CA LEU A 415 10.22 -4.82 -33.10
C LEU A 415 10.95 -4.16 -34.28
N LYS A 416 11.59 -4.93 -35.19
CA LYS A 416 12.27 -4.39 -36.39
C LYS A 416 11.30 -3.91 -37.47
N GLU A 417 10.15 -4.55 -37.63
CA GLU A 417 9.10 -4.11 -38.56
C GLU A 417 7.79 -3.92 -37.80
N PRO A 418 7.59 -2.76 -37.15
CA PRO A 418 6.35 -2.49 -36.45
C PRO A 418 5.17 -2.60 -37.43
N ASN A 419 4.18 -3.43 -37.09
CA ASN A 419 2.93 -3.59 -37.83
C ASN A 419 2.29 -2.21 -38.14
N GLU A 420 1.45 -2.10 -39.18
CA GLU A 420 0.78 -0.85 -39.59
C GLU A 420 0.15 -0.08 -38.42
N LYS A 421 -0.31 -0.80 -37.39
CA LYS A 421 -0.86 -0.25 -36.14
C LYS A 421 0.13 0.57 -35.30
N ILE A 422 1.41 0.16 -35.25
CA ILE A 422 2.46 0.94 -34.56
C ILE A 422 2.88 2.13 -35.44
N LYS A 423 2.93 1.96 -36.76
CA LYS A 423 3.19 3.07 -37.70
C LYS A 423 2.09 4.14 -37.64
N SER A 424 0.82 3.74 -37.58
CA SER A 424 -0.34 4.64 -37.50
C SER A 424 -0.38 5.40 -36.18
N TYR A 425 -0.01 4.74 -35.08
CA TYR A 425 0.09 5.39 -33.78
C TYR A 425 1.33 6.30 -33.66
N GLN A 426 2.44 5.92 -34.29
CA GLN A 426 3.63 6.77 -34.37
C GLN A 426 3.34 8.06 -35.16
N ALA A 427 2.66 7.94 -36.30
CA ALA A 427 2.20 9.09 -37.09
C ALA A 427 1.31 10.03 -36.25
N PHE A 428 0.39 9.48 -35.46
CA PHE A 428 -0.42 10.25 -34.52
C PHE A 428 0.43 11.08 -33.54
N CYS A 429 1.40 10.45 -32.85
CA CYS A 429 2.26 11.13 -31.89
C CYS A 429 3.12 12.23 -32.53
N ASP A 430 3.63 11.99 -33.74
CA ASP A 430 4.43 12.98 -34.45
C ASP A 430 3.56 14.21 -34.81
N THR A 431 2.32 13.98 -35.27
CA THR A 431 1.37 15.06 -35.56
C THR A 431 0.91 15.82 -34.31
N GLN A 432 0.85 15.19 -33.13
CA GLN A 432 0.53 15.90 -31.87
C GLN A 432 1.53 17.02 -31.56
N ASN A 433 2.82 16.78 -31.81
CA ASN A 433 3.85 17.79 -31.61
C ASN A 433 3.70 18.95 -32.60
N GLU A 434 3.40 18.64 -33.88
CA GLU A 434 3.13 19.66 -34.89
C GLU A 434 1.89 20.51 -34.55
N ILE A 435 0.82 19.88 -34.07
CA ILE A 435 -0.40 20.56 -33.58
C ILE A 435 -0.05 21.49 -32.42
N LYS A 436 0.69 20.98 -31.43
CA LYS A 436 1.13 21.78 -30.28
C LYS A 436 1.89 23.02 -30.73
N THR A 437 2.92 22.85 -31.56
CA THR A 437 3.72 23.97 -32.07
C THR A 437 2.86 24.97 -32.85
N ALA A 438 1.91 24.50 -33.67
CA ALA A 438 1.04 25.37 -34.44
C ALA A 438 0.08 26.17 -33.56
N ILE A 439 -0.53 25.54 -32.55
CA ILE A 439 -1.45 26.22 -31.64
C ILE A 439 -0.70 27.23 -30.78
N GLU A 440 0.40 26.84 -30.16
CA GLU A 440 1.21 27.74 -29.30
C GLU A 440 1.78 28.93 -30.08
N SER A 441 2.08 28.76 -31.36
CA SER A 441 2.61 29.83 -32.21
C SER A 441 1.52 30.81 -32.69
N ASN A 442 0.34 30.29 -33.05
CA ASN A 442 -0.70 31.09 -33.70
C ASN A 442 -1.79 31.59 -32.74
N TYR A 443 -1.97 30.93 -31.59
CA TYR A 443 -3.04 31.21 -30.63
C TYR A 443 -2.48 31.33 -29.21
N LYS A 444 -1.82 32.46 -28.93
CA LYS A 444 -1.10 32.73 -27.68
C LYS A 444 -1.93 32.64 -26.40
N ASP A 445 -3.26 32.71 -26.53
CA ASP A 445 -4.17 32.63 -25.40
C ASP A 445 -4.60 31.21 -25.07
N TYR A 446 -4.17 30.21 -25.84
CA TYR A 446 -4.46 28.80 -25.61
C TYR A 446 -3.26 28.07 -25.03
N VAL A 447 -3.56 27.11 -24.15
CA VAL A 447 -2.62 26.20 -23.53
C VAL A 447 -2.82 24.83 -24.17
N VAL A 448 -1.72 24.17 -24.52
CA VAL A 448 -1.73 22.81 -25.06
C VAL A 448 -1.07 21.86 -24.08
N LYS A 449 -1.76 20.77 -23.72
CA LYS A 449 -1.21 19.71 -22.89
C LYS A 449 -1.32 18.37 -23.59
N ILE A 450 -0.18 17.74 -23.77
CA ILE A 450 -0.09 16.36 -24.24
C ILE A 450 -0.11 15.45 -23.01
N HIS A 451 -1.10 14.57 -22.92
CA HIS A 451 -1.26 13.61 -21.84
C HIS A 451 -0.59 12.29 -22.21
N GLU A 452 0.60 12.11 -21.66
CA GLU A 452 1.48 10.95 -21.89
C GLU A 452 0.88 9.60 -21.46
N ASP A 453 -0.05 9.62 -20.50
CA ASP A 453 -0.74 8.43 -19.97
C ASP A 453 -2.02 8.05 -20.75
N LYS A 454 -2.54 8.92 -21.64
CA LYS A 454 -3.89 8.76 -22.24
C LYS A 454 -3.97 8.87 -23.76
N ASN A 455 -2.86 9.12 -24.46
CA ASN A 455 -2.88 9.31 -25.92
C ASN A 455 -3.79 10.47 -26.37
N THR A 456 -3.81 11.56 -25.60
CA THR A 456 -4.72 12.70 -25.81
C THR A 456 -3.92 14.00 -25.79
N THR A 457 -4.25 14.92 -26.68
CA THR A 457 -3.84 16.32 -26.58
C THR A 457 -5.06 17.16 -26.25
N ASP A 458 -5.00 17.87 -25.13
CA ASP A 458 -6.03 18.78 -24.67
C ASP A 458 -5.60 20.23 -24.92
N ILE A 459 -6.54 21.05 -25.36
CA ILE A 459 -6.35 22.46 -25.67
C ILE A 459 -7.47 23.25 -25.02
N TRP A 460 -7.09 24.31 -24.28
CA TRP A 460 -8.05 25.21 -23.64
C TRP A 460 -7.51 26.63 -23.59
N HIS A 461 -8.41 27.61 -23.53
CA HIS A 461 -8.02 29.00 -23.35
C HIS A 461 -7.53 29.25 -21.92
N LYS A 462 -6.44 30.00 -21.76
CA LYS A 462 -5.75 30.25 -20.48
C LYS A 462 -6.66 30.84 -19.39
N ASP A 463 -7.66 31.61 -19.78
CA ASP A 463 -8.62 32.25 -18.87
C ASP A 463 -9.64 31.27 -18.25
N PHE A 464 -9.67 30.03 -18.73
CA PHE A 464 -10.54 28.95 -18.26
C PHE A 464 -9.76 27.81 -17.59
N ASN A 465 -8.53 28.08 -17.12
CA ASN A 465 -7.73 27.12 -16.39
C ASN A 465 -8.25 26.92 -14.96
N SER A 466 -9.35 26.19 -14.80
CA SER A 466 -9.79 25.70 -13.49
C SER A 466 -9.58 24.19 -13.42
N GLU A 467 -9.02 23.72 -12.31
CA GLU A 467 -8.90 22.29 -12.02
C GLU A 467 -10.26 21.62 -11.74
N LYS A 468 -11.38 22.31 -11.98
CA LYS A 468 -12.69 21.99 -11.39
C LYS A 468 -13.81 21.81 -12.42
N LEU A 469 -13.99 22.72 -13.38
CA LEU A 469 -15.07 22.59 -14.38
C LEU A 469 -14.86 23.45 -15.63
N GLY A 470 -14.80 22.82 -16.81
CA GLY A 470 -14.67 23.50 -18.12
C GLY A 470 -14.52 22.51 -19.29
N PHE A 471 -14.76 22.97 -20.52
CA PHE A 471 -14.61 22.20 -21.75
C PHE A 471 -13.21 22.34 -22.35
N ASN A 472 -12.63 21.20 -22.73
CA ASN A 472 -11.38 21.10 -23.47
C ASN A 472 -11.65 20.68 -24.91
N ILE A 473 -10.94 21.28 -25.86
CA ILE A 473 -10.86 20.82 -27.25
C ILE A 473 -9.75 19.81 -27.33
N SER A 474 -10.04 18.62 -27.85
CA SER A 474 -9.09 17.52 -27.75
C SER A 474 -9.02 16.66 -29.00
N VAL A 475 -7.84 16.08 -29.19
CA VAL A 475 -7.59 15.00 -30.13
C VAL A 475 -7.06 13.80 -29.35
N TRP A 476 -7.63 12.62 -29.59
CA TRP A 476 -7.17 11.38 -28.96
C TRP A 476 -7.14 10.21 -29.94
N TYR A 477 -6.38 9.19 -29.58
CA TYR A 477 -6.36 7.92 -30.30
C TYR A 477 -7.22 6.89 -29.56
N ASP A 478 -8.28 6.40 -30.21
CA ASP A 478 -9.08 5.27 -29.74
C ASP A 478 -8.38 3.96 -30.11
N SER A 479 -7.89 3.25 -29.09
CA SER A 479 -7.14 2.00 -29.25
C SER A 479 -8.01 0.81 -29.64
N GLU A 480 -9.30 0.80 -29.29
CA GLU A 480 -10.22 -0.29 -29.61
C GLU A 480 -10.67 -0.20 -31.07
N LYS A 481 -11.01 1.03 -31.51
CA LYS A 481 -11.46 1.30 -32.88
C LYS A 481 -10.31 1.50 -33.87
N HIS A 482 -9.10 1.73 -33.37
CA HIS A 482 -7.93 2.14 -34.17
C HIS A 482 -8.20 3.41 -35.00
N LYS A 483 -8.83 4.41 -34.38
CA LYS A 483 -9.18 5.69 -35.01
C LYS A 483 -8.64 6.87 -34.19
N VAL A 484 -8.40 7.98 -34.88
CA VAL A 484 -8.18 9.27 -34.25
C VAL A 484 -9.52 9.98 -34.16
N CYS A 485 -9.82 10.53 -33.00
CA CYS A 485 -11.07 11.23 -32.74
C CYS A 485 -10.77 12.68 -32.34
N PHE A 486 -11.65 13.58 -32.76
CA PHE A 486 -11.68 14.97 -32.34
C PHE A 486 -12.95 15.24 -31.54
N GLY A 487 -12.88 16.10 -30.53
CA GLY A 487 -14.07 16.40 -29.75
C GLY A 487 -13.84 17.51 -28.73
N VAL A 488 -14.96 17.98 -28.19
CA VAL A 488 -14.96 18.95 -27.09
C VAL A 488 -15.66 18.31 -25.90
N TYR A 489 -14.92 18.09 -24.81
CA TYR A 489 -15.42 17.36 -23.65
C TYR A 489 -15.25 18.14 -22.35
N LEU A 490 -16.17 17.90 -21.42
CA LEU A 490 -16.17 18.51 -20.11
C LEU A 490 -15.17 17.81 -19.18
N LYS A 491 -14.23 18.58 -18.63
CA LYS A 491 -13.21 18.14 -17.68
C LYS A 491 -13.81 17.98 -16.26
N HIS A 492 -14.64 16.96 -16.03
CA HIS A 492 -15.17 16.60 -14.70
C HIS A 492 -15.37 15.08 -14.54
N LYS A 493 -15.26 14.56 -13.31
CA LYS A 493 -15.45 13.14 -12.99
C LYS A 493 -16.48 12.99 -11.87
N THR A 494 -17.64 12.41 -12.21
CA THR A 494 -18.76 11.91 -11.39
C THR A 494 -20.06 12.74 -11.33
N ASP A 495 -21.18 11.98 -11.45
CA ASP A 495 -22.61 12.33 -11.55
C ASP A 495 -23.12 13.04 -12.83
N THR A 496 -23.13 12.30 -13.95
CA THR A 496 -23.36 12.81 -15.31
C THR A 496 -24.78 13.34 -15.55
N SER A 497 -25.82 12.75 -14.95
CA SER A 497 -27.22 13.08 -15.31
C SER A 497 -27.71 14.39 -14.71
N ALA A 498 -27.47 14.64 -13.42
CA ALA A 498 -27.88 15.88 -12.75
C ALA A 498 -27.09 17.11 -13.25
N MET A 499 -25.83 16.88 -13.60
CA MET A 499 -24.92 17.89 -14.12
C MET A 499 -25.34 18.36 -15.52
N ILE A 500 -25.75 17.46 -16.42
CA ILE A 500 -26.22 17.80 -17.77
C ILE A 500 -27.41 18.76 -17.71
N ALA A 501 -28.41 18.48 -16.85
CA ALA A 501 -29.58 19.34 -16.72
C ALA A 501 -29.19 20.77 -16.27
N THR A 502 -28.24 20.87 -15.34
CA THR A 502 -27.78 22.15 -14.82
C THR A 502 -26.92 22.90 -15.85
N LEU A 503 -26.07 22.20 -16.60
CA LEU A 503 -25.27 22.77 -17.69
C LEU A 503 -26.16 23.29 -18.82
N LYS A 504 -27.21 22.56 -19.21
CA LYS A 504 -28.17 23.03 -20.23
C LYS A 504 -28.81 24.35 -19.83
N GLU A 505 -29.21 24.47 -18.58
CA GLU A 505 -29.80 25.69 -18.03
C GLU A 505 -28.81 26.86 -18.00
N VAL A 506 -27.56 26.63 -17.56
CA VAL A 506 -26.54 27.69 -17.49
C VAL A 506 -26.03 28.10 -18.87
N LEU A 507 -25.93 27.16 -19.80
CA LEU A 507 -25.41 27.40 -21.14
C LEU A 507 -26.50 27.88 -22.11
N ASP A 508 -27.77 27.77 -21.74
CA ASP A 508 -28.95 28.08 -22.57
C ASP A 508 -28.96 27.27 -23.87
N VAL A 509 -28.93 25.94 -23.74
CA VAL A 509 -28.86 25.00 -24.87
C VAL A 509 -29.90 23.88 -24.75
N CYS A 510 -30.33 23.35 -25.90
CA CYS A 510 -31.35 22.32 -25.99
C CYS A 510 -30.82 20.91 -25.64
N ASP A 511 -31.73 19.93 -25.57
CA ASP A 511 -31.42 18.57 -25.12
C ASP A 511 -30.40 17.83 -26.00
N SER A 512 -30.33 18.19 -27.28
CA SER A 512 -29.41 17.60 -28.24
C SER A 512 -28.01 18.20 -28.21
N ALA A 513 -27.74 19.22 -27.38
CA ALA A 513 -26.45 19.92 -27.35
C ALA A 513 -25.29 19.12 -26.75
N PHE A 514 -25.59 18.03 -26.03
CA PHE A 514 -24.58 17.16 -25.42
C PHE A 514 -24.84 15.69 -25.75
N CYS A 515 -23.76 14.91 -25.90
CA CYS A 515 -23.81 13.45 -25.90
C CYS A 515 -22.98 12.89 -24.73
N THR A 516 -23.35 11.69 -24.26
CA THR A 516 -22.67 11.02 -23.14
C THR A 516 -22.11 9.68 -23.58
N GLU A 517 -20.79 9.52 -23.48
CA GLU A 517 -20.09 8.26 -23.65
C GLU A 517 -19.11 8.05 -22.49
N SER A 518 -19.03 6.82 -21.98
CA SER A 518 -18.01 6.39 -21.02
C SER A 518 -17.78 7.32 -19.80
N LYS A 519 -18.86 7.90 -19.26
CA LYS A 519 -18.89 8.83 -18.11
C LYS A 519 -18.43 10.27 -18.40
N TYR A 520 -18.20 10.64 -19.65
CA TYR A 520 -17.85 12.00 -20.09
C TYR A 520 -19.04 12.69 -20.76
N ILE A 521 -19.08 14.02 -20.65
CA ILE A 521 -20.05 14.88 -21.35
C ILE A 521 -19.32 15.55 -22.50
N TYR A 522 -19.78 15.30 -23.72
CA TYR A 522 -19.25 15.91 -24.94
C TYR A 522 -20.24 16.93 -25.48
N ILE A 523 -19.75 18.03 -26.04
CA ILE A 523 -20.56 18.88 -26.90
C ILE A 523 -20.94 18.04 -28.12
N ASN A 524 -22.23 17.94 -28.42
CA ASN A 524 -22.71 17.27 -29.61
C ASN A 524 -22.36 18.13 -30.82
N LEU A 525 -21.22 17.83 -31.42
CA LEU A 525 -20.76 18.44 -32.65
C LEU A 525 -21.19 17.52 -33.80
N GLU A 526 -21.78 18.07 -34.85
CA GLU A 526 -21.94 17.34 -36.13
C GLU A 526 -20.59 16.83 -36.69
N GLN A 527 -19.47 17.33 -36.15
CA GLN A 527 -18.09 17.07 -36.59
C GLN A 527 -17.26 16.27 -35.56
N CYS A 528 -17.85 15.31 -34.86
CA CYS A 528 -17.06 14.30 -34.15
C CYS A 528 -16.45 13.35 -35.21
N ASP A 529 -15.31 13.75 -35.76
CA ASP A 529 -14.64 13.06 -36.87
C ASP A 529 -13.85 11.85 -36.32
N GLU A 530 -14.35 10.64 -36.55
CA GLU A 530 -13.54 9.42 -36.44
C GLU A 530 -12.74 9.22 -37.73
N ILE A 531 -11.43 9.42 -37.67
CA ILE A 531 -10.58 9.38 -38.86
C ILE A 531 -9.54 8.27 -38.75
N ASP A 532 -9.15 7.76 -39.92
CA ASP A 532 -7.96 6.93 -39.99
C ASP A 532 -6.73 7.73 -39.55
N PRO A 533 -5.83 7.18 -38.69
CA PRO A 533 -4.64 7.90 -38.25
C PRO A 533 -3.76 8.39 -39.41
N ALA A 534 -3.74 7.68 -40.55
CA ALA A 534 -3.00 8.11 -41.74
C ALA A 534 -3.54 9.42 -42.35
N ASN A 535 -4.78 9.79 -42.04
CA ASN A 535 -5.45 11.00 -42.51
C ASN A 535 -5.40 12.15 -41.49
N LEU A 536 -4.74 11.96 -40.35
CA LEU A 536 -4.48 13.04 -39.41
C LEU A 536 -3.36 13.93 -39.96
N THR A 537 -3.66 15.21 -40.14
CA THR A 537 -2.67 16.25 -40.41
C THR A 537 -2.84 17.40 -39.44
N LYS A 538 -1.76 18.17 -39.23
CA LYS A 538 -1.79 19.41 -38.47
C LYS A 538 -2.89 20.34 -38.97
N GLU A 539 -2.97 20.56 -40.29
CA GLU A 539 -3.98 21.43 -40.92
C GLU A 539 -5.41 20.95 -40.65
N ARG A 540 -5.65 19.63 -40.68
CA ARG A 540 -6.97 19.06 -40.41
C ARG A 540 -7.41 19.35 -38.98
N PHE A 541 -6.54 19.15 -38.01
CA PHE A 541 -6.87 19.46 -36.62
C PHE A 541 -7.02 20.98 -36.38
N ILE A 542 -6.18 21.82 -36.98
CA ILE A 542 -6.32 23.28 -36.87
C ILE A 542 -7.67 23.76 -37.43
N ASN A 543 -8.13 23.18 -38.55
CA ASN A 543 -9.46 23.50 -39.10
C ASN A 543 -10.59 23.10 -38.14
N PHE A 544 -10.49 21.91 -37.53
CA PHE A 544 -11.42 21.49 -36.48
C PHE A 544 -11.40 22.46 -35.29
N PHE A 545 -10.20 22.77 -34.76
CA PHE A 545 -10.02 23.70 -33.65
C PHE A 545 -10.66 25.07 -33.94
N GLU A 546 -10.40 25.67 -35.11
CA GLU A 546 -11.01 26.95 -35.50
C GLU A 546 -12.53 26.89 -35.58
N SER A 547 -13.09 25.75 -36.00
CA SER A 547 -14.54 25.58 -36.12
C SER A 547 -15.25 25.55 -34.77
N VAL A 548 -14.60 25.05 -33.71
CA VAL A 548 -15.22 24.84 -32.39
C VAL A 548 -14.76 25.80 -31.30
N ARG A 549 -13.62 26.49 -31.46
CA ARG A 549 -13.00 27.24 -30.36
C ARG A 549 -13.88 28.36 -29.81
N LYS A 550 -14.55 29.13 -30.69
CA LYS A 550 -15.38 30.28 -30.26
C LYS A 550 -16.56 29.80 -29.41
N GLN A 551 -17.25 28.76 -29.87
CA GLN A 551 -18.35 28.16 -29.12
C GLN A 551 -17.87 27.59 -27.78
N THR A 552 -16.71 26.93 -27.78
CA THR A 552 -16.11 26.38 -26.56
C THR A 552 -15.78 27.48 -25.55
N ASP A 553 -15.21 28.59 -26.01
CA ASP A 553 -14.88 29.73 -25.16
C ASP A 553 -16.13 30.44 -24.63
N GLU A 554 -17.18 30.59 -25.45
CA GLU A 554 -18.48 31.12 -25.00
C GLU A 554 -19.10 30.25 -23.91
N PHE A 555 -19.05 28.93 -24.06
CA PHE A 555 -19.55 28.00 -23.04
C PHE A 555 -18.72 28.08 -21.75
N ASN A 556 -17.40 28.10 -21.87
CA ASN A 556 -16.52 28.23 -20.72
C ASN A 556 -16.67 29.57 -20.00
N GLN A 557 -16.93 30.65 -20.74
CA GLN A 557 -17.23 31.96 -20.14
C GLN A 557 -18.56 31.93 -19.37
N LYS A 558 -19.62 31.34 -19.92
CA LYS A 558 -20.90 31.16 -19.20
C LYS A 558 -20.73 30.32 -17.92
N ILE A 559 -19.93 29.25 -17.96
CA ILE A 559 -19.61 28.44 -16.78
C ILE A 559 -18.87 29.28 -15.74
N LYS A 560 -17.85 30.04 -16.16
CA LYS A 560 -17.08 30.93 -15.29
C LYS A 560 -17.96 32.00 -14.65
N ASP A 561 -18.87 32.59 -15.43
CA ASP A 561 -19.81 33.61 -14.96
C ASP A 561 -20.82 33.05 -13.95
N ASP A 562 -21.29 31.82 -14.14
CA ASP A 562 -22.16 31.16 -13.15
C ASP A 562 -21.39 30.86 -11.85
N LEU A 563 -20.20 30.28 -11.93
CA LEU A 563 -19.39 29.92 -10.76
C LEU A 563 -19.02 31.13 -9.88
N ALA A 564 -18.91 32.31 -10.49
CA ALA A 564 -18.64 33.57 -9.79
C ALA A 564 -19.84 34.09 -8.97
N LYS A 565 -21.08 33.64 -9.24
CA LYS A 565 -22.28 34.07 -8.51
C LYS A 565 -22.34 33.45 -7.11
N GLN A 566 -22.96 34.15 -6.15
CA GLN A 566 -23.13 33.63 -4.79
C GLN A 566 -24.07 32.41 -4.76
N ASP A 567 -25.05 32.38 -5.66
CA ASP A 567 -26.08 31.36 -5.86
C ASP A 567 -25.80 30.43 -7.07
N SER A 568 -24.52 30.27 -7.44
CA SER A 568 -24.08 29.41 -8.56
C SER A 568 -24.75 28.04 -8.54
N LYS A 569 -25.34 27.66 -9.68
CA LYS A 569 -25.96 26.35 -9.86
C LYS A 569 -24.91 25.26 -10.07
N LEU A 570 -23.77 25.62 -10.66
CA LEU A 570 -22.67 24.70 -10.98
C LEU A 570 -21.72 24.45 -9.81
N ARG A 571 -21.72 25.27 -8.74
CA ARG A 571 -20.78 25.15 -7.61
C ARG A 571 -20.82 23.80 -6.89
N LYS A 572 -21.95 23.10 -6.90
CA LYS A 572 -22.06 21.75 -6.31
C LYS A 572 -21.34 20.66 -7.12
N PHE A 573 -20.89 20.99 -8.34
CA PHE A 573 -20.21 20.08 -9.27
C PHE A 573 -18.77 20.54 -9.60
N ALA A 574 -18.22 21.53 -8.90
CA ALA A 574 -16.89 22.10 -9.11
C ALA A 574 -16.11 22.09 -7.79
#